data_AF-Q55BG2-F1
#
_entry.id   AF-Q55BG2-F1
#
_cell.length_a   1.000
_cell.length_b   1.000
_cell.length_c   1.000
_cell.angle_alpha   90.00
_cell.angle_beta   90.00
_cell.angle_gamma   90.00
#
_symmetry.space_group_name_H-M   'P 1'
#
loop_
_entity.id
_entity.type
_entity.pdbx_description
1 polymer ?
#
loop_
_entity_poly.entity_id
_entity_poly.type
_entity_poly.pdbx_seq_one_letter_code
_entity_poly.pdbx_strand_id
1 'polypeptide(L)'
;MYYSKRKSEIPLLDGKRMYIQVVQSSWFWVNIKIKKLLYFIDTPLKLVKACVLLYDLKGGAHGRVWLCCASAGVLEGHVFVLKFSRCNISPENELIKECEKWRELWGLDAHVGTWNSKPALMMPYVSPASDKDWKNQDFIALVTNTIDKLSKMKFHHQDLKKCHVAKYLDSNNVIK
;
A
#
# COMPACT_ATOMS: atom_id res chain seq x y z
N MET A 1 -21.86 -8.84 -4.52
CA MET A 1 -20.66 -8.56 -5.34
C MET A 1 -19.96 -9.89 -5.61
N TYR A 2 -19.88 -10.29 -6.88
CA TYR A 2 -19.21 -11.53 -7.29
C TYR A 2 -17.70 -11.38 -7.06
N TYR A 3 -17.08 -12.28 -6.30
CA TYR A 3 -15.63 -12.32 -6.11
C TYR A 3 -15.08 -13.53 -6.86
N SER A 4 -14.23 -13.30 -7.85
CA SER A 4 -13.35 -14.33 -8.42
C SER A 4 -11.90 -13.98 -8.09
N LYS A 5 -11.10 -15.01 -7.75
CA LYS A 5 -9.65 -14.79 -7.61
C LYS A 5 -9.13 -14.30 -8.95
N ARG A 6 -8.52 -13.12 -8.99
CA ARG A 6 -7.80 -12.64 -10.19
C ARG A 6 -6.70 -13.65 -10.50
N LYS A 7 -6.72 -14.19 -11.73
CA LYS A 7 -5.61 -14.98 -12.24
C LYS A 7 -4.40 -14.08 -12.47
N SER A 8 -3.20 -14.56 -12.14
CA SER A 8 -1.94 -13.80 -12.29
C SER A 8 -1.70 -13.32 -13.73
N GLU A 9 -2.25 -14.02 -14.71
CA GLU A 9 -2.20 -13.69 -16.15
C GLU A 9 -2.95 -12.42 -16.55
N ILE A 10 -3.95 -12.00 -15.78
CA ILE A 10 -4.75 -10.80 -16.09
C ILE A 10 -3.86 -9.58 -15.82
N PRO A 11 -3.57 -8.67 -16.76
CA PRO A 11 -2.75 -7.48 -16.48
C PRO A 11 -3.35 -6.55 -15.40
N LEU A 12 -2.52 -5.76 -14.71
CA LEU A 12 -3.04 -4.71 -13.80
C LEU A 12 -3.64 -3.53 -14.58
N LEU A 13 -3.14 -3.28 -15.78
CA LEU A 13 -3.66 -2.30 -16.72
C LEU A 13 -4.15 -3.01 -17.98
N ASP A 14 -5.41 -2.83 -18.29
CA ASP A 14 -6.13 -3.37 -19.44
C ASP A 14 -7.17 -2.33 -19.84
N GLY A 15 -7.00 -1.74 -21.03
CA GLY A 15 -7.87 -0.68 -21.54
C GLY A 15 -9.26 -1.15 -21.97
N LYS A 16 -9.50 -2.47 -22.02
CA LYS A 16 -10.82 -3.06 -22.31
C LYS A 16 -11.63 -3.34 -21.05
N ARG A 17 -11.01 -3.22 -19.86
CA ARG A 17 -11.62 -3.51 -18.57
C ARG A 17 -12.15 -2.23 -17.91
N MET A 18 -13.30 -2.35 -17.25
CA MET A 18 -13.82 -1.34 -16.34
C MET A 18 -13.15 -1.45 -14.97
N TYR A 19 -12.83 -0.31 -14.36
CA TYR A 19 -12.26 -0.20 -13.02
C TYR A 19 -13.16 0.61 -12.13
N ILE A 20 -13.02 0.42 -10.82
CA ILE A 20 -13.64 1.30 -9.84
C ILE A 20 -12.67 2.47 -9.60
N GLN A 21 -13.08 3.67 -9.99
CA GLN A 21 -12.46 4.91 -9.54
C GLN A 21 -13.10 5.32 -8.23
N VAL A 22 -12.27 5.72 -7.27
CA VAL A 22 -12.68 6.25 -5.98
C VAL A 22 -12.20 7.68 -5.87
N VAL A 23 -13.09 8.54 -5.39
CA VAL A 23 -12.80 9.93 -5.02
C VAL A 23 -13.22 10.14 -3.57
N GLN A 24 -13.12 11.38 -3.07
CA GLN A 24 -13.41 11.68 -1.68
C GLN A 24 -14.80 11.23 -1.21
N SER A 25 -15.85 11.51 -2.00
CA SER A 25 -17.25 11.29 -1.61
C SER A 25 -17.93 10.09 -2.28
N SER A 26 -17.37 9.56 -3.36
CA SER A 26 -18.06 8.58 -4.20
C SER A 26 -17.10 7.62 -4.91
N TRP A 27 -17.69 6.68 -5.68
CA TRP A 27 -16.98 5.81 -6.60
C TRP A 27 -17.76 5.64 -7.90
N PHE A 28 -17.05 5.35 -8.99
CA PHE A 28 -17.62 5.21 -10.32
C PHE A 28 -16.93 4.09 -11.11
N TRP A 29 -17.62 3.51 -12.07
CA TRP A 29 -17.01 2.65 -13.06
C TRP A 29 -16.35 3.50 -14.16
N VAL A 30 -15.09 3.25 -14.46
CA VAL A 30 -14.33 3.99 -15.48
C VAL A 30 -13.52 3.07 -16.38
N ASN A 31 -13.29 3.51 -17.61
CA ASN A 31 -12.18 3.02 -18.44
C ASN A 31 -10.94 3.86 -18.16
N ILE A 32 -9.80 3.21 -17.93
CA ILE A 32 -8.54 3.92 -17.64
C ILE A 32 -7.70 4.08 -18.90
N LYS A 33 -7.05 5.24 -19.03
CA LYS A 33 -6.06 5.52 -20.09
C LYS A 33 -4.61 5.48 -19.58
N ILE A 34 -4.42 5.10 -18.31
CA ILE A 34 -3.11 4.97 -17.67
C ILE A 34 -2.29 3.93 -18.44
N LYS A 35 -1.15 4.35 -19.00
CA LYS A 35 -0.30 3.49 -19.82
C LYS A 35 0.74 2.72 -19.02
N LYS A 36 1.15 3.25 -17.88
CA LYS A 36 2.21 2.69 -17.05
C LYS A 36 1.93 2.92 -15.57
N LEU A 37 2.31 1.94 -14.76
CA LEU A 37 2.31 2.05 -13.30
C LEU A 37 3.69 2.50 -12.82
N LEU A 38 3.71 3.48 -11.93
CA LEU A 38 4.91 4.10 -11.39
C LEU A 38 5.01 3.78 -9.89
N TYR A 39 6.06 3.07 -9.49
CA TYR A 39 6.25 2.57 -8.13
C TYR A 39 7.32 3.41 -7.43
N PHE A 40 6.92 4.57 -6.92
CA PHE A 40 7.80 5.47 -6.17
C PHE A 40 7.44 5.46 -4.69
N ILE A 41 8.43 5.18 -3.84
CA ILE A 41 8.24 5.08 -2.39
C ILE A 41 7.88 6.43 -1.75
N ASP A 42 8.35 7.52 -2.35
CA ASP A 42 8.21 8.92 -1.92
C ASP A 42 7.08 9.66 -2.65
N THR A 43 6.12 8.92 -3.22
CA THR A 43 4.94 9.53 -3.86
C THR A 43 4.25 10.48 -2.87
N PRO A 44 4.02 11.76 -3.21
CA PRO A 44 3.39 12.73 -2.30
C PRO A 44 1.88 12.48 -2.20
N LEU A 45 1.49 11.46 -1.41
CA LEU A 45 0.14 10.88 -1.36
C LEU A 45 -0.97 11.91 -1.09
N LYS A 46 -0.69 12.97 -0.32
CA LYS A 46 -1.62 14.09 -0.07
C LYS A 46 -2.14 14.80 -1.32
N LEU A 47 -1.41 14.71 -2.44
CA LEU A 47 -1.76 15.32 -3.71
C LEU A 47 -2.73 14.45 -4.54
N VAL A 48 -2.90 13.17 -4.19
CA VAL A 48 -3.82 12.28 -4.91
C VAL A 48 -5.26 12.65 -4.56
N LYS A 49 -6.06 12.99 -5.58
CA LYS A 49 -7.49 13.36 -5.41
C LYS A 49 -8.47 12.31 -5.95
N ALA A 50 -7.99 11.43 -6.81
CA ALA A 50 -8.75 10.33 -7.39
C ALA A 50 -7.81 9.15 -7.63
N CYS A 51 -8.30 7.94 -7.41
CA CYS A 51 -7.53 6.73 -7.67
C CYS A 51 -8.41 5.64 -8.25
N VAL A 52 -7.79 4.66 -8.91
CA VAL A 52 -8.47 3.45 -9.39
C VAL A 52 -8.01 2.25 -8.58
N LEU A 53 -8.96 1.41 -8.19
CA LEU A 53 -8.69 0.15 -7.50
C LEU A 53 -8.21 -0.88 -8.54
N LEU A 54 -6.94 -1.26 -8.44
CA LEU A 54 -6.30 -2.20 -9.37
C LEU A 54 -6.44 -3.65 -8.91
N TYR A 55 -6.27 -3.88 -7.61
CA TYR A 55 -6.25 -5.23 -7.05
C TYR A 55 -6.62 -5.23 -5.57
N ASP A 56 -7.49 -6.17 -5.18
CA ASP A 56 -7.82 -6.43 -3.77
C ASP A 56 -6.68 -7.20 -3.10
N LEU A 57 -5.93 -6.51 -2.24
CA LEU A 57 -4.88 -7.12 -1.41
C LEU A 57 -5.48 -7.85 -0.20
N LYS A 58 -6.81 -7.93 -0.13
CA LYS A 58 -7.64 -8.57 0.91
C LYS A 58 -7.62 -7.81 2.22
N GLY A 59 -8.33 -8.36 3.19
CA GLY A 59 -8.38 -7.84 4.54
C GLY A 59 -7.88 -8.83 5.57
N GLY A 60 -7.60 -8.30 6.76
CA GLY A 60 -7.24 -9.03 7.97
C GLY A 60 -7.99 -8.47 9.18
N ALA A 61 -7.42 -8.63 10.37
CA ALA A 61 -8.01 -8.11 11.61
C ALA A 61 -8.20 -6.58 11.58
N HIS A 62 -7.31 -5.84 10.91
CA HIS A 62 -7.23 -4.38 10.98
C HIS A 62 -7.89 -3.64 9.82
N GLY A 63 -8.52 -4.33 8.88
CA GLY A 63 -9.05 -3.63 7.70
C GLY A 63 -9.05 -4.43 6.42
N ARG A 64 -9.34 -3.72 5.33
CA ARG A 64 -9.21 -4.19 3.94
C ARG A 64 -8.29 -3.27 3.17
N VAL A 65 -7.46 -3.86 2.32
CA VAL A 65 -6.36 -3.20 1.64
C VAL A 65 -6.51 -3.37 0.13
N TRP A 66 -6.27 -2.29 -0.61
CA TRP A 66 -6.34 -2.26 -2.06
C TRP A 66 -5.06 -1.71 -2.65
N LEU A 67 -4.55 -2.36 -3.69
CA LEU A 67 -3.57 -1.76 -4.58
C LEU A 67 -4.30 -0.76 -5.49
N CYS A 68 -3.81 0.48 -5.49
CA CYS A 68 -4.41 1.58 -6.22
C CYS A 68 -3.36 2.24 -7.12
N CYS A 69 -3.80 2.98 -8.12
CA CYS A 69 -2.98 4.04 -8.69
C CYS A 69 -3.77 5.33 -8.82
N ALA A 70 -3.07 6.46 -8.73
CA ALA A 70 -3.65 7.77 -8.96
C ALA A 70 -4.15 7.87 -10.41
N SER A 71 -5.37 8.38 -10.58
CA SER A 71 -6.07 8.36 -11.88
C SER A 71 -6.25 9.74 -12.51
N ALA A 72 -5.67 10.78 -11.90
CA ALA A 72 -5.77 12.15 -12.37
C ALA A 72 -4.63 13.00 -11.79
N GLY A 73 -4.33 14.11 -12.47
CA GLY A 73 -3.34 15.09 -12.04
C GLY A 73 -1.89 14.65 -12.30
N VAL A 74 -0.94 15.38 -11.69
CA VAL A 74 0.51 15.21 -11.91
C VAL A 74 1.05 13.85 -11.46
N LEU A 75 0.28 13.11 -10.65
CA LEU A 75 0.65 11.79 -10.15
C LEU A 75 0.00 10.65 -10.92
N GLU A 76 -0.63 10.88 -12.08
CA GLU A 76 -1.32 9.82 -12.84
C GLU A 76 -0.42 8.58 -13.03
N GLY A 77 -0.94 7.40 -12.66
CA GLY A 77 -0.22 6.13 -12.72
C GLY A 77 0.65 5.79 -11.50
N HIS A 78 0.86 6.72 -10.56
CA HIS A 78 1.58 6.44 -9.32
C HIS A 78 0.84 5.42 -8.46
N VAL A 79 1.53 4.36 -8.07
CA VAL A 79 0.99 3.24 -7.31
C VAL A 79 1.13 3.46 -5.83
N PHE A 80 0.06 3.15 -5.10
CA PHE A 80 0.04 3.18 -3.64
C PHE A 80 -0.97 2.16 -3.12
N VAL A 81 -1.04 2.04 -1.81
CA VAL A 81 -1.95 1.14 -1.11
C VAL A 81 -2.98 1.96 -0.35
N LEU A 82 -4.26 1.58 -0.47
CA LEU A 82 -5.37 2.20 0.26
C LEU A 82 -5.95 1.19 1.25
N LYS A 83 -5.92 1.52 2.55
CA LYS A 83 -6.46 0.70 3.64
C LYS A 83 -7.67 1.36 4.28
N PHE A 84 -8.76 0.61 4.38
CA PHE A 84 -9.93 0.96 5.18
C PHE A 84 -9.92 0.17 6.49
N SER A 85 -10.05 0.85 7.62
CA SER A 85 -10.13 0.20 8.94
C SER A 85 -11.45 -0.59 9.10
N ARG A 86 -11.41 -1.64 9.94
CA ARG A 86 -12.59 -2.36 10.45
C ARG A 86 -13.11 -1.80 11.77
N CYS A 87 -12.41 -0.86 12.40
CA CYS A 87 -12.86 -0.21 13.63
C CYS A 87 -14.13 0.62 13.35
N ASN A 88 -15.18 0.33 14.12
CA ASN A 88 -16.47 1.01 13.97
C ASN A 88 -16.59 2.26 14.86
N ILE A 89 -15.71 2.42 15.85
CA ILE A 89 -15.82 3.49 16.87
C ILE A 89 -15.05 4.74 16.43
N SER A 90 -13.77 4.58 16.09
CA SER A 90 -12.91 5.68 15.68
C SER A 90 -11.91 5.23 14.62
N PRO A 91 -12.38 4.83 13.42
CA PRO A 91 -11.51 4.32 12.35
C PRO A 91 -10.41 5.32 11.99
N GLU A 92 -10.72 6.62 11.97
CA GLU A 92 -9.74 7.67 11.65
C GLU A 92 -8.59 7.73 12.67
N ASN A 93 -8.88 7.65 13.97
CA ASN A 93 -7.85 7.66 15.01
C ASN A 93 -6.91 6.45 14.93
N GLU A 94 -7.43 5.26 14.59
CA GLU A 94 -6.59 4.07 14.36
C GLU A 94 -5.68 4.28 13.14
N LEU A 95 -6.23 4.81 12.05
CA LEU A 95 -5.47 5.05 10.81
C LEU A 95 -4.41 6.14 11.01
N ILE A 96 -4.68 7.19 11.81
CA ILE A 96 -3.70 8.23 12.16
C ILE A 96 -2.53 7.62 12.94
N LYS A 97 -2.81 6.80 13.96
CA LYS A 97 -1.75 6.11 14.73
C LYS A 97 -0.89 5.21 13.85
N GLU A 98 -1.50 4.53 12.88
CA GLU A 98 -0.75 3.73 11.92
C GLU A 98 0.08 4.60 10.98
N CYS A 99 -0.48 5.72 10.50
CA CYS A 99 0.23 6.72 9.70
C CYS A 99 1.49 7.25 10.40
N GLU A 100 1.38 7.55 11.70
CA GLU A 100 2.51 7.99 12.53
C GLU A 100 3.61 6.92 12.61
N LYS A 101 3.23 5.64 12.80
CA LYS A 101 4.19 4.52 12.80
C LYS A 101 4.93 4.37 11.48
N TRP A 102 4.30 4.64 10.35
CA TRP A 102 4.99 4.63 9.05
C TRP A 102 6.13 5.65 9.00
N ARG A 103 5.87 6.84 9.53
CA ARG A 103 6.89 7.89 9.65
C ARG A 103 7.98 7.50 10.65
N GLU A 104 7.59 7.09 11.86
CA GLU A 104 8.51 6.84 12.97
C GLU A 104 9.45 5.66 12.69
N LEU A 105 8.91 4.54 12.20
CA LEU A 105 9.68 3.31 12.02
C LEU A 105 10.48 3.30 10.73
N TRP A 106 9.87 3.79 9.65
CA TRP A 106 10.35 3.62 8.28
C TRP A 106 10.78 4.93 7.62
N GLY A 107 10.46 6.09 8.21
CA GLY A 107 10.71 7.39 7.59
C GLY A 107 9.78 7.69 6.41
N LEU A 108 8.73 6.89 6.19
CA LEU A 108 7.90 6.94 5.00
C LEU A 108 6.63 7.77 5.20
N ASP A 109 6.26 8.52 4.16
CA ASP A 109 5.05 9.34 4.11
C ASP A 109 3.82 8.46 3.85
N ALA A 110 3.01 8.24 4.89
CA ALA A 110 1.63 7.81 4.73
C ALA A 110 0.69 9.01 4.87
N HIS A 111 -0.58 8.84 4.47
CA HIS A 111 -1.58 9.91 4.57
C HIS A 111 -2.97 9.36 4.86
N VAL A 112 -3.63 9.89 5.88
CA VAL A 112 -5.05 9.61 6.15
C VAL A 112 -5.90 10.63 5.41
N GLY A 113 -6.88 10.16 4.65
CA GLY A 113 -7.86 11.00 3.97
C GLY A 113 -9.21 10.32 3.84
N THR A 114 -10.21 11.04 3.33
CA THR A 114 -11.53 10.48 3.07
C THR A 114 -11.62 9.96 1.64
N TRP A 115 -12.11 8.73 1.48
CA TRP A 115 -12.28 8.02 0.21
C TRP A 115 -13.62 7.29 0.22
N ASN A 116 -14.48 7.55 -0.76
CA ASN A 116 -15.87 7.08 -0.76
C ASN A 116 -16.60 7.36 0.57
N SER A 117 -16.48 8.60 1.05
CA SER A 117 -17.08 9.07 2.31
C SER A 117 -16.64 8.29 3.56
N LYS A 118 -15.49 7.59 3.50
CA LYS A 118 -14.91 6.84 4.63
C LYS A 118 -13.45 7.20 4.84
N PRO A 119 -12.96 7.26 6.08
CA PRO A 119 -11.54 7.44 6.32
C PRO A 119 -10.75 6.24 5.82
N ALA A 120 -9.62 6.50 5.18
CA ALA A 120 -8.69 5.49 4.70
C ALA A 120 -7.25 5.98 4.81
N LEU A 121 -6.35 5.04 5.03
CA LEU A 121 -4.91 5.27 5.06
C LEU A 121 -4.32 4.96 3.69
N MET A 122 -3.66 5.94 3.10
CA MET A 122 -2.82 5.80 1.93
C MET A 122 -1.38 5.51 2.37
N MET A 123 -0.77 4.48 1.81
CA MET A 123 0.62 4.09 2.11
C MET A 123 1.39 3.86 0.80
N PRO A 124 2.72 4.05 0.80
CA PRO A 124 3.56 3.60 -0.30
C PRO A 124 3.41 2.09 -0.51
N TYR A 125 3.51 1.65 -1.76
CA TYR A 125 3.55 0.22 -2.05
C TYR A 125 4.94 -0.34 -1.74
N VAL A 126 4.99 -1.37 -0.89
CA VAL A 126 6.17 -2.18 -0.61
C VAL A 126 5.93 -3.60 -1.13
N SER A 127 6.95 -4.22 -1.70
CA SER A 127 6.84 -5.56 -2.30
C SER A 127 7.17 -6.62 -1.26
N PRO A 128 6.38 -7.70 -1.11
CA PRO A 128 6.77 -8.81 -0.26
C PRO A 128 8.14 -9.39 -0.64
N ALA A 129 8.92 -9.80 0.36
CA ALA A 129 10.16 -10.52 0.14
C ALA A 129 9.87 -11.85 -0.57
N SER A 130 10.61 -12.13 -1.63
CA SER A 130 10.53 -13.37 -2.40
C SER A 130 11.47 -14.43 -1.85
N ASP A 131 11.29 -15.69 -2.27
CA ASP A 131 12.20 -16.78 -1.90
C ASP A 131 13.64 -16.54 -2.38
N LYS A 132 13.84 -15.72 -3.42
CA LYS A 132 15.18 -15.33 -3.88
C LYS A 132 15.84 -14.37 -2.90
N ASP A 133 15.09 -13.46 -2.30
CA ASP A 133 15.62 -12.51 -1.32
C ASP A 133 16.13 -13.24 -0.07
N TRP A 134 15.40 -14.26 0.37
CA TRP A 134 15.80 -15.11 1.49
C TRP A 134 17.02 -16.02 1.23
N LYS A 135 17.57 -16.02 0.02
CA LYS A 135 18.85 -16.68 -0.31
C LYS A 135 20.02 -15.69 -0.29
N ASN A 136 19.75 -14.38 -0.24
CA ASN A 136 20.77 -13.34 -0.21
C ASN A 136 21.14 -13.00 1.25
N GLN A 137 22.42 -13.19 1.61
CA GLN A 137 22.92 -12.91 2.96
C GLN A 137 22.84 -11.42 3.33
N ASP A 138 23.03 -10.52 2.37
CA ASP A 138 22.92 -9.08 2.61
C ASP A 138 21.47 -8.69 2.95
N PHE A 139 20.50 -9.30 2.24
CA PHE A 139 19.09 -9.09 2.54
C PHE A 139 18.72 -9.63 3.94
N ILE A 140 19.20 -10.83 4.30
CA ILE A 140 18.99 -11.40 5.63
C ILE A 140 19.58 -10.48 6.70
N ALA A 141 20.79 -9.94 6.48
CA ALA A 141 21.42 -9.00 7.40
C ALA A 141 20.60 -7.72 7.56
N LEU A 142 20.05 -7.16 6.48
CA LEU A 142 19.15 -6.00 6.54
C LEU A 142 17.89 -6.29 7.37
N VAL A 143 17.27 -7.45 7.19
CA VAL A 143 16.10 -7.87 7.97
C VAL A 143 16.44 -8.02 9.45
N THR A 144 17.56 -8.68 9.77
CA THR A 144 18.02 -8.85 11.17
C THR A 144 18.29 -7.50 11.83
N ASN A 145 19.01 -6.61 11.15
CA ASN A 145 19.27 -5.25 11.64
C ASN A 145 17.97 -4.46 11.88
N THR A 146 16.97 -4.65 11.01
CA THR A 146 15.65 -4.04 11.16
C THR A 146 14.90 -4.58 12.37
N ILE A 147 14.93 -5.90 12.59
CA ILE A 147 14.31 -6.54 13.76
C ILE A 147 14.97 -6.02 15.05
N ASP A 148 16.29 -5.91 15.07
CA ASP A 148 17.02 -5.37 16.22
C ASP A 148 16.67 -3.90 16.50
N LYS A 149 16.53 -3.09 15.45
CA LYS A 149 16.07 -1.69 15.58
C LYS A 149 14.66 -1.64 16.21
N LEU A 150 13.72 -2.43 15.69
CA LEU A 150 12.35 -2.49 16.21
C LEU A 150 12.31 -2.96 17.67
N SER A 151 13.09 -3.98 18.02
CA SER A 151 13.22 -4.49 19.38
C SER A 151 13.72 -3.43 20.37
N LYS A 152 14.75 -2.64 19.98
CA LYS A 152 15.25 -1.51 20.78
C LYS A 152 14.21 -0.41 20.98
N MET A 153 13.33 -0.23 20.01
CA MET A 153 12.18 0.69 20.10
C MET A 153 10.98 0.08 20.85
N LYS A 154 11.13 -1.12 21.44
CA LYS A 154 10.08 -1.87 22.16
C LYS A 154 8.88 -2.26 21.28
N PHE A 155 9.09 -2.34 19.97
CA PHE A 155 8.11 -2.89 19.04
C PHE A 155 8.30 -4.41 18.95
N HIS A 156 7.45 -5.14 19.67
CA HIS A 156 7.44 -6.61 19.64
C HIS A 156 6.17 -7.10 18.95
N HIS A 157 6.34 -8.04 18.02
CA HIS A 157 5.24 -8.71 17.34
C HIS A 157 5.46 -10.22 17.39
N GLN A 158 4.58 -10.95 18.07
CA GLN A 158 4.76 -12.38 18.31
C GLN A 158 4.53 -13.23 17.04
N ASP A 159 3.69 -12.76 16.12
CA ASP A 159 3.35 -13.49 14.89
C ASP A 159 4.11 -13.01 13.64
N LEU A 160 5.32 -12.46 13.79
CA LEU A 160 6.11 -12.06 12.61
C LEU A 160 6.60 -13.30 11.85
N LYS A 161 6.33 -13.36 10.54
CA LYS A 161 6.71 -14.46 9.65
C LYS A 161 7.45 -13.90 8.43
N LYS A 162 8.17 -14.74 7.70
CA LYS A 162 8.86 -14.35 6.46
C LYS A 162 7.94 -13.65 5.45
N CYS A 163 6.68 -14.07 5.37
CA CYS A 163 5.67 -13.46 4.50
C CYS A 163 5.22 -12.05 4.92
N HIS A 164 5.58 -11.58 6.12
CA HIS A 164 5.32 -10.22 6.60
C HIS A 164 6.47 -9.25 6.29
N VAL A 165 7.61 -9.77 5.84
CA VAL A 165 8.74 -8.93 5.43
C VAL A 165 8.48 -8.42 4.03
N ALA A 166 8.53 -7.10 3.88
CA ALA A 166 8.46 -6.42 2.61
C ALA A 166 9.74 -5.63 2.37
N LYS A 167 9.98 -5.29 1.12
CA LYS A 167 11.13 -4.53 0.64
C LYS A 167 10.70 -3.43 -0.31
N TYR A 168 11.52 -2.40 -0.42
CA TYR A 168 11.37 -1.36 -1.42
C TYR A 168 12.72 -0.85 -1.89
N LEU A 169 12.70 -0.10 -3.00
CA LEU A 169 13.86 0.66 -3.46
C LEU A 169 13.70 2.09 -2.96
N ASP A 170 14.73 2.62 -2.31
CA ASP A 170 14.77 4.03 -1.96
C ASP A 170 15.13 4.91 -3.17
N SER A 171 15.25 6.23 -2.95
CA SER A 171 15.60 7.19 -4.00
C SER A 171 16.97 6.95 -4.65
N ASN A 172 17.86 6.20 -4.00
CA ASN A 172 19.16 5.80 -4.54
C ASN A 172 19.13 4.41 -5.19
N ASN A 173 17.95 3.81 -5.37
CA ASN A 173 17.75 2.43 -5.83
C ASN A 173 18.39 1.37 -4.91
N VAL A 174 18.56 1.68 -3.62
CA VAL A 174 19.04 0.71 -2.64
C VAL A 174 17.86 -0.04 -2.04
N ILE A 175 17.99 -1.37 -1.91
CA ILE A 175 16.97 -2.19 -1.25
C ILE A 175 16.96 -1.86 0.24
N LYS A 176 15.77 -1.53 0.76
CA LYS A 176 15.47 -1.39 2.18
C LYS A 176 14.30 -2.27 2.59
#